data_AF-A4WIR9-F1
#
_entry.id   AF-A4WIR9-F1
#
_cell.length_a   1.000
_cell.length_b   1.000
_cell.length_c   1.000
_cell.angle_alpha   90.00
_cell.angle_beta   90.00
_cell.angle_gamma   90.00
#
_symmetry.space_group_name_H-M   'P 1'
#
loop_
_entity.id
_entity.type
_entity.pdbx_description
1 polymer ?
#
loop_
_entity_poly.entity_id
_entity_poly.type
_entity_poly.pdbx_seq_one_letter_code
_entity_poly.pdbx_strand_id
1 'polypeptide(L)'
;MAIVKLPDEVVVRIKKRAEEQGLSLESYLIDVITRDDDPEKASETYVEASKSLLKEARGELEKGDVRQAAEKLWGAAALAIKAYAAWREGKRLTSHGELWRYKDVVATELGEWVRDAWNSGNAMHTCFYEGWCTKEDVIDSLKKIERLINEIASKIK
;
A
#
# COMPACT_ATOMS: atom_id res chain seq x y z
N MET A 1 -14.66 9.42 13.03
CA MET A 1 -13.18 9.41 12.90
C MET A 1 -12.59 9.80 14.25
N ALA A 2 -11.73 8.99 14.84
CA ALA A 2 -11.02 9.36 16.05
C ALA A 2 -9.72 10.07 15.66
N ILE A 3 -9.42 11.22 16.27
CA ILE A 3 -8.15 11.94 16.06
C ILE A 3 -7.26 11.63 17.25
N VAL A 4 -6.09 11.03 16.99
CA VAL A 4 -5.07 10.80 18.01
C VAL A 4 -4.01 11.90 17.89
N LYS A 5 -3.77 12.64 18.97
CA LYS A 5 -2.66 13.59 19.08
C LYS A 5 -1.49 12.91 19.77
N LEU A 6 -0.32 12.94 19.13
CA LEU A 6 0.94 12.40 19.66
C LEU A 6 1.90 13.56 19.96
N PRO A 7 2.83 13.40 20.93
CA PRO A 7 3.92 14.36 21.12
C PRO A 7 4.75 14.53 19.85
N ASP A 8 5.26 15.73 19.60
CA ASP A 8 5.96 16.08 18.36
C ASP A 8 7.21 15.21 18.13
N GLU A 9 7.96 14.91 19.19
CA GLU A 9 9.15 14.06 19.12
C GLU A 9 8.81 12.63 18.65
N VAL A 10 7.62 12.14 19.04
CA VAL A 10 7.12 10.84 18.61
C VAL A 10 6.74 10.89 17.12
N VAL A 11 6.04 11.93 16.68
CA VAL A 11 5.64 12.09 15.26
C VAL A 11 6.88 12.15 14.35
N VAL A 12 7.89 12.95 14.72
CA VAL A 12 9.15 13.05 13.97
C VAL A 12 9.82 11.68 13.85
N ARG A 13 9.86 10.91 14.94
CA ARG A 13 10.47 9.59 14.94
C ARG A 13 9.71 8.58 14.07
N ILE A 14 8.38 8.59 14.10
CA ILE A 14 7.57 7.66 13.29
C ILE A 14 7.72 8.02 11.80
N LYS A 15 7.65 9.31 11.44
CA LYS A 15 7.86 9.76 10.05
C LYS A 15 9.20 9.32 9.50
N LYS A 16 10.28 9.58 10.25
CA LYS A 16 11.64 9.16 9.85
C LYS A 16 11.73 7.66 9.59
N ARG A 17 11.13 6.84 10.45
CA ARG A 17 11.13 5.38 10.30
C ARG A 17 10.28 4.89 9.12
N ALA A 18 9.17 5.57 8.84
CA ALA A 18 8.35 5.30 7.67
C ALA A 18 9.13 5.61 6.38
N GLU A 19 9.79 6.77 6.33
CA GLU A 19 10.65 7.20 5.21
C GLU A 19 11.82 6.24 4.98
N GLU A 20 12.50 5.81 6.04
CA GLU A 20 13.59 4.80 5.97
C GLU A 20 13.14 3.48 5.34
N GLN A 21 11.84 3.16 5.40
CA GLN A 21 11.25 1.96 4.81
C GLN A 21 10.55 2.21 3.47
N GLY A 22 10.50 3.47 3.00
CA GLY A 22 9.77 3.87 1.79
C GLY A 22 8.25 3.74 1.94
N LEU A 23 7.74 3.86 3.16
CA LEU A 23 6.31 3.72 3.48
C LEU A 23 5.69 5.07 3.83
N SER A 24 4.40 5.21 3.59
CA SER A 24 3.61 6.28 4.20
C SER A 24 3.53 6.06 5.71
N LEU A 25 3.19 7.13 6.45
CA LEU A 25 3.02 7.06 7.90
C LEU A 25 1.97 6.00 8.30
N GLU A 26 0.86 5.94 7.58
CA GLU A 26 -0.22 4.98 7.83
C GLU A 26 0.20 3.55 7.57
N SER A 27 0.84 3.28 6.42
CA SER A 27 1.36 1.95 6.11
C SER A 27 2.42 1.49 7.12
N TYR A 28 3.25 2.41 7.61
CA TYR A 28 4.22 2.11 8.67
C TYR A 28 3.53 1.76 10.00
N LEU A 29 2.49 2.49 10.39
CA LEU A 29 1.74 2.18 11.61
C LEU A 29 1.03 0.82 11.51
N ILE A 30 0.49 0.48 10.34
CA ILE A 30 -0.08 -0.84 10.07
C ILE A 30 0.99 -1.93 10.25
N ASP A 31 2.18 -1.73 9.67
CA ASP A 31 3.33 -2.63 9.83
C ASP A 31 3.84 -2.79 11.27
N VAL A 32 3.61 -1.79 12.12
CA VAL A 32 3.96 -1.85 13.54
C VAL A 32 2.95 -2.69 14.30
N ILE A 33 1.65 -2.51 14.05
CA ILE A 33 0.60 -3.24 14.78
C ILE A 33 0.52 -4.72 14.37
N THR A 34 0.85 -5.06 13.12
CA THR A 34 0.83 -6.44 12.61
C THR A 34 2.15 -7.19 12.84
N ARG A 35 3.14 -6.56 13.49
CA ARG A 35 4.48 -7.14 13.64
C ARG A 35 4.48 -8.48 14.39
N ASP A 36 3.66 -8.55 15.43
CA ASP A 36 3.60 -9.67 16.36
C ASP A 36 2.35 -10.54 16.11
N ASP A 37 1.57 -10.20 15.09
CA ASP A 37 0.45 -11.03 14.64
C ASP A 37 0.98 -12.30 13.95
N ASP A 38 0.19 -13.38 14.02
CA ASP A 38 0.41 -14.52 13.14
C ASP A 38 0.20 -14.10 11.66
N PRO A 39 0.80 -14.81 10.70
CA PRO A 39 0.76 -14.36 9.31
C PRO A 39 -0.64 -14.30 8.69
N GLU A 40 -1.57 -15.13 9.16
CA GLU A 40 -2.96 -15.14 8.66
C GLU A 40 -3.65 -13.85 9.07
N LYS A 41 -3.65 -13.52 10.37
CA LYS A 41 -4.20 -12.27 10.88
C LYS A 41 -3.50 -11.03 10.31
N ALA A 42 -2.18 -11.08 10.14
CA ALA A 42 -1.44 -10.00 9.50
C ALA A 42 -1.90 -9.80 8.05
N SER A 43 -2.11 -10.90 7.31
CA SER A 43 -2.56 -10.84 5.91
C SER A 43 -3.96 -10.23 5.78
N GLU A 44 -4.90 -10.61 6.64
CA GLU A 44 -6.25 -10.02 6.70
C GLU A 44 -6.17 -8.51 6.98
N THR A 45 -5.38 -8.11 7.97
CA THR A 45 -5.22 -6.71 8.36
C THR A 45 -4.64 -5.88 7.20
N TYR A 46 -3.64 -6.40 6.50
CA TYR A 46 -3.08 -5.74 5.32
C TYR A 46 -4.10 -5.60 4.18
N VAL A 47 -4.90 -6.63 3.90
CA VAL A 47 -5.97 -6.55 2.88
C VAL A 47 -7.00 -5.49 3.24
N GLU A 48 -7.52 -5.50 4.47
CA GLU A 48 -8.56 -4.56 4.88
C GLU A 48 -8.06 -3.11 4.90
N ALA A 49 -6.81 -2.91 5.32
CA ALA A 49 -6.16 -1.61 5.20
C ALA A 49 -5.97 -1.18 3.74
N SER A 50 -5.57 -2.09 2.84
CA SER A 50 -5.42 -1.77 1.41
C SER A 50 -6.74 -1.33 0.77
N LYS A 51 -7.86 -1.99 1.09
CA LYS A 51 -9.21 -1.61 0.64
C LYS A 51 -9.62 -0.24 1.19
N SER A 52 -9.30 0.02 2.45
CA SER A 52 -9.58 1.31 3.10
C SER A 52 -8.81 2.45 2.43
N LEU A 53 -7.52 2.27 2.19
CA LEU A 53 -6.70 3.25 1.46
C LEU A 53 -7.19 3.47 0.02
N LEU A 54 -7.63 2.41 -0.67
CA LEU A 54 -8.22 2.55 -2.00
C LEU A 54 -9.49 3.42 -1.98
N LYS A 55 -10.34 3.26 -0.95
CA LYS A 55 -11.53 4.10 -0.75
C LYS A 55 -11.15 5.55 -0.45
N GLU A 56 -10.14 5.76 0.40
CA GLU A 56 -9.63 7.10 0.70
C GLU A 56 -9.02 7.77 -0.54
N ALA A 57 -8.28 7.04 -1.36
CA ALA A 57 -7.73 7.54 -2.61
C ALA A 57 -8.82 8.10 -3.54
N ARG A 58 -9.98 7.40 -3.64
CA ARG A 58 -11.14 7.90 -4.39
C ARG A 58 -11.64 9.22 -3.80
N GLY A 59 -11.76 9.30 -2.47
CA GLY A 59 -12.22 10.51 -1.77
C GLY A 59 -11.28 11.69 -1.94
N GLU A 60 -9.95 11.48 -1.91
CA GLU A 60 -8.98 12.55 -2.17
C GLU A 60 -9.05 13.02 -3.63
N LEU A 61 -9.22 12.09 -4.57
CA LEU A 61 -9.39 12.41 -5.99
C LEU A 61 -10.67 13.22 -6.27
N GLU A 62 -11.76 12.92 -5.56
CA GLU A 62 -13.03 13.68 -5.62
C GLU A 62 -12.85 15.12 -5.11
N LYS A 63 -12.02 15.32 -4.09
CA LYS A 63 -11.65 16.66 -3.57
C LYS A 63 -10.65 17.40 -4.47
N GLY A 64 -10.10 16.73 -5.49
CA GLY A 64 -9.08 17.28 -6.37
C GLY A 64 -7.65 17.19 -5.80
N ASP A 65 -7.45 16.49 -4.68
CA ASP A 65 -6.12 16.27 -4.11
C ASP A 65 -5.44 15.06 -4.77
N VAL A 66 -4.90 15.30 -5.96
CA VAL A 66 -4.21 14.29 -6.77
C VAL A 66 -3.02 13.69 -6.02
N ARG A 67 -2.30 14.52 -5.25
CA ARG A 67 -1.07 14.11 -4.56
C ARG A 67 -1.37 13.18 -3.40
N GLN A 68 -2.38 13.48 -2.59
CA GLN A 68 -2.82 12.58 -1.53
C GLN A 68 -3.46 11.31 -2.09
N ALA A 69 -4.24 11.41 -3.17
CA ALA A 69 -4.78 10.22 -3.84
C ALA A 69 -3.66 9.27 -4.29
N ALA A 70 -2.57 9.80 -4.85
CA ALA A 70 -1.40 9.01 -5.24
C ALA A 70 -0.70 8.34 -4.04
N GLU A 71 -0.52 9.06 -2.92
CA GLU A 71 0.05 8.47 -1.69
C GLU A 71 -0.77 7.26 -1.20
N LYS A 72 -2.10 7.41 -1.16
CA LYS A 72 -3.02 6.35 -0.75
C LYS A 72 -2.94 5.15 -1.68
N LEU A 73 -2.88 5.36 -2.98
CA LEU A 73 -2.73 4.29 -3.97
C LEU A 73 -1.40 3.54 -3.81
N TRP A 74 -0.30 4.24 -3.57
CA TRP A 74 0.99 3.61 -3.27
C TRP A 74 0.88 2.70 -2.04
N GLY A 75 0.37 3.24 -0.93
CA GLY A 75 0.19 2.48 0.31
C GLY A 75 -0.72 1.26 0.12
N ALA A 76 -1.81 1.41 -0.65
CA ALA A 76 -2.74 0.32 -0.94
C ALA A 76 -2.06 -0.82 -1.74
N ALA A 77 -1.27 -0.48 -2.76
CA ALA A 77 -0.52 -1.46 -3.55
C ALA A 77 0.55 -2.17 -2.72
N ALA A 78 1.31 -1.43 -1.90
CA ALA A 78 2.34 -2.00 -1.03
C ALA A 78 1.74 -2.98 -0.02
N LEU A 79 0.65 -2.60 0.66
CA LEU A 79 -0.04 -3.47 1.63
C LEU A 79 -0.64 -4.71 0.96
N ALA A 80 -1.17 -4.60 -0.25
CA ALA A 80 -1.68 -5.76 -0.98
C ALA A 80 -0.59 -6.82 -1.23
N ILE A 81 0.62 -6.40 -1.65
CA ILE A 81 1.76 -7.33 -1.82
C ILE A 81 2.21 -7.93 -0.48
N LYS A 82 2.22 -7.15 0.60
CA LYS A 82 2.50 -7.66 1.96
C LYS A 82 1.46 -8.69 2.40
N ALA A 83 0.19 -8.43 2.14
CA ALA A 83 -0.90 -9.34 2.46
C ALA A 83 -0.70 -10.70 1.78
N TYR A 84 -0.40 -10.69 0.48
CA TYR A 84 -0.17 -11.93 -0.26
C TYR A 84 1.06 -12.68 0.27
N ALA A 85 2.15 -11.98 0.59
CA ALA A 85 3.35 -12.61 1.15
C ALA A 85 3.11 -13.28 2.51
N ALA A 86 2.37 -12.60 3.39
CA ALA A 86 2.00 -13.10 4.69
C ALA A 86 1.09 -14.33 4.58
N TRP A 87 0.05 -14.26 3.75
CA TRP A 87 -0.87 -15.38 3.52
C TRP A 87 -0.19 -16.59 2.85
N ARG A 88 0.59 -16.35 1.80
CA ARG A 88 1.12 -17.41 0.95
C ARG A 88 2.29 -18.16 1.57
N GLU A 89 3.19 -17.43 2.21
CA GLU A 89 4.49 -17.94 2.66
C GLU A 89 4.81 -17.62 4.12
N GLY A 90 3.89 -16.97 4.85
CA GLY A 90 4.17 -16.50 6.21
C GLY A 90 5.21 -15.38 6.26
N LYS A 91 5.50 -14.72 5.12
CA LYS A 91 6.61 -13.76 5.00
C LYS A 91 6.17 -12.34 5.31
N ARG A 92 6.95 -11.67 6.15
CA ARG A 92 6.83 -10.24 6.42
C ARG A 92 7.83 -9.45 5.56
N LEU A 93 7.31 -8.63 4.66
CA LEU A 93 8.12 -7.76 3.79
C LEU A 93 8.28 -6.38 4.44
N THR A 94 9.50 -5.89 4.57
CA THR A 94 9.85 -4.71 5.40
C THR A 94 10.53 -3.59 4.63
N SER A 95 10.76 -3.77 3.33
CA SER A 95 11.44 -2.79 2.49
C SER A 95 10.90 -2.76 1.07
N HIS A 96 11.08 -1.62 0.39
CA HIS A 96 10.72 -1.46 -1.04
C HIS A 96 11.37 -2.52 -1.93
N GLY A 97 12.64 -2.86 -1.67
CA GLY A 97 13.36 -3.88 -2.42
C GLY A 97 12.78 -5.29 -2.24
N GLU A 98 12.27 -5.63 -1.06
CA GLU A 98 11.56 -6.89 -0.84
C GLU A 98 10.23 -6.93 -1.58
N LEU A 99 9.43 -5.85 -1.51
CA LEU A 99 8.18 -5.74 -2.26
C LEU A 99 8.44 -5.86 -3.77
N TRP A 100 9.48 -5.19 -4.27
CA TRP A 100 9.87 -5.20 -5.68
C TRP A 100 10.21 -6.60 -6.18
N ARG A 101 10.90 -7.40 -5.37
CA ARG A 101 11.20 -8.80 -5.73
C ARG A 101 9.98 -9.68 -5.58
N TYR A 102 9.22 -9.51 -4.50
CA TYR A 102 8.12 -10.41 -4.16
C TYR A 102 6.95 -10.29 -5.13
N LYS A 103 6.74 -9.12 -5.75
CA LYS A 103 5.75 -8.96 -6.83
C LYS A 103 5.91 -10.00 -7.94
N ASP A 104 7.12 -10.51 -8.17
CA ASP A 104 7.38 -11.48 -9.23
C ASP A 104 6.73 -12.82 -8.91
N VAL A 105 6.72 -13.22 -7.63
CA VAL A 105 5.97 -14.39 -7.14
C VAL A 105 4.48 -14.20 -7.38
N VAL A 106 3.94 -13.04 -6.97
CA VAL A 106 2.52 -12.71 -7.17
C VAL A 106 2.15 -12.71 -8.65
N ALA A 107 3.02 -12.17 -9.52
CA ALA A 107 2.81 -12.15 -10.96
C ALA A 107 2.85 -13.55 -11.59
N THR A 108 3.74 -14.43 -11.13
CA THR A 108 3.76 -15.82 -11.59
C THR A 108 2.48 -16.57 -11.23
N GLU A 109 1.90 -16.33 -10.04
CA GLU A 109 0.70 -17.03 -9.58
C GLU A 109 -0.62 -16.42 -10.08
N LEU A 110 -0.72 -15.08 -10.17
CA LEU A 110 -1.96 -14.36 -10.51
C LEU A 110 -1.97 -13.81 -11.95
N GLY A 111 -0.81 -13.74 -12.61
CA GLY A 111 -0.62 -13.29 -13.98
C GLY A 111 0.21 -12.01 -14.12
N GLU A 112 0.81 -11.85 -15.30
CA GLU A 112 1.77 -10.77 -15.60
C GLU A 112 1.22 -9.35 -15.39
N TRP A 113 -0.10 -9.15 -15.46
CA TRP A 113 -0.78 -7.88 -15.19
C TRP A 113 -0.48 -7.32 -13.79
N VAL A 114 -0.07 -8.17 -12.83
CA VAL A 114 0.38 -7.74 -11.50
C VAL A 114 1.59 -6.81 -11.60
N ARG A 115 2.49 -7.03 -12.58
CA ARG A 115 3.64 -6.14 -12.80
C ARG A 115 3.18 -4.74 -13.18
N ASP A 116 2.14 -4.63 -14.02
CA ASP A 116 1.58 -3.34 -14.42
C ASP A 116 0.90 -2.63 -13.25
N ALA A 117 0.17 -3.37 -12.40
CA ALA A 117 -0.43 -2.82 -11.19
C ALA A 117 0.64 -2.32 -10.20
N TRP A 118 1.69 -3.12 -9.97
CA TRP A 118 2.82 -2.74 -9.13
C TRP A 118 3.55 -1.50 -9.66
N ASN A 119 3.86 -1.48 -10.96
CA ASN A 119 4.52 -0.35 -11.60
C ASN A 119 3.67 0.92 -11.53
N SER A 120 2.35 0.79 -11.65
CA SER A 120 1.42 1.92 -11.45
C SER A 120 1.46 2.42 -9.99
N GLY A 121 1.50 1.53 -9.01
CA GLY A 121 1.74 1.90 -7.61
C GLY A 121 3.06 2.65 -7.40
N ASN A 122 4.15 2.23 -8.06
CA ASN A 122 5.44 2.93 -7.98
C ASN A 122 5.38 4.32 -8.65
N ALA A 123 4.68 4.45 -9.77
CA ALA A 123 4.43 5.75 -10.39
C ALA A 123 3.68 6.68 -9.42
N MET A 124 2.70 6.16 -8.68
CA MET A 124 1.99 6.91 -7.63
C MET A 124 2.88 7.30 -6.45
N HIS A 125 3.86 6.47 -6.10
CA HIS A 125 4.86 6.83 -5.10
C HIS A 125 5.74 7.99 -5.56
N THR A 126 6.27 7.94 -6.79
CA THR A 126 7.00 9.05 -7.41
C THR A 126 6.13 10.30 -7.46
N CYS A 127 4.87 10.14 -7.87
CA CYS A 127 3.89 11.22 -7.92
C CYS A 127 3.72 11.97 -6.60
N PHE A 128 3.65 11.22 -5.51
CA PHE A 128 3.46 11.79 -4.19
C PHE A 128 4.64 12.69 -3.79
N TYR A 129 5.87 12.37 -4.20
CA TYR A 129 7.03 13.23 -3.92
C TYR A 129 7.17 14.37 -4.91
N GLU A 130 6.97 14.09 -6.19
CA GLU A 130 7.33 15.00 -7.27
C GLU A 130 6.17 15.87 -7.74
N GLY A 131 4.92 15.43 -7.53
CA GLY A 131 3.70 16.13 -7.93
C GLY A 131 3.44 16.12 -9.44
N TRP A 132 4.01 15.16 -10.19
CA TRP A 132 3.98 15.19 -11.66
C TRP A 132 2.69 14.64 -12.29
N CYS A 133 1.86 13.89 -11.56
CA CYS A 133 0.74 13.20 -12.19
C CYS A 133 -0.44 14.11 -12.49
N THR A 134 -1.16 13.73 -13.52
CA THR A 134 -2.49 14.22 -13.80
C THR A 134 -3.55 13.43 -13.03
N LYS A 135 -4.78 13.94 -13.01
CA LYS A 135 -5.93 13.23 -12.46
C LYS A 135 -6.16 11.90 -13.19
N GLU A 136 -5.96 11.90 -14.50
CA GLU A 136 -6.13 10.76 -15.39
C GLU A 136 -5.15 9.63 -15.08
N ASP A 137 -3.88 9.96 -14.78
CA ASP A 137 -2.87 8.99 -14.35
C ASP A 137 -3.26 8.29 -13.04
N VAL A 138 -3.82 9.05 -12.10
CA VAL A 138 -4.32 8.51 -10.83
C VAL A 138 -5.54 7.62 -11.06
N ILE A 139 -6.48 8.01 -11.93
CA ILE A 139 -7.67 7.19 -12.28
C ILE A 139 -7.24 5.86 -12.91
N ASP A 140 -6.27 5.87 -13.81
CA ASP A 140 -5.76 4.65 -14.44
C ASP A 140 -5.08 3.73 -13.42
N SER A 141 -4.19 4.31 -12.60
CA SER A 141 -3.50 3.58 -11.52
C SER A 141 -4.48 2.97 -10.53
N LEU A 142 -5.54 3.70 -10.19
CA LEU A 142 -6.58 3.25 -9.29
C LEU A 142 -7.24 1.95 -9.79
N LYS A 143 -7.59 1.87 -11.08
CA LYS A 143 -8.21 0.66 -11.66
C LYS A 143 -7.30 -0.55 -11.57
N LYS A 144 -6.01 -0.36 -11.85
CA LYS A 144 -5.02 -1.44 -11.81
C LYS A 144 -4.76 -1.93 -10.39
N ILE A 145 -4.65 -1.01 -9.43
CA ILE A 145 -4.41 -1.33 -8.02
C ILE A 145 -5.67 -1.94 -7.38
N GLU A 146 -6.86 -1.46 -7.74
CA GLU A 146 -8.13 -2.08 -7.33
C GLU A 146 -8.22 -3.55 -7.75
N ARG A 147 -7.86 -3.86 -9.00
CA ARG A 147 -7.80 -5.25 -9.46
C ARG A 147 -6.81 -6.07 -8.63
N LEU A 148 -5.61 -5.53 -8.36
CA LEU A 148 -4.60 -6.20 -7.54
C LEU A 148 -5.15 -6.57 -6.16
N ILE A 149 -5.76 -5.60 -5.47
CA ILE A 149 -6.33 -5.79 -4.13
C ILE A 149 -7.44 -6.83 -4.16
N ASN A 150 -8.37 -6.75 -5.10
CA ASN A 150 -9.51 -7.65 -5.18
C ASN A 150 -9.09 -9.10 -5.46
N GLU A 151 -8.13 -9.30 -6.37
CA GLU A 151 -7.61 -10.64 -6.69
C GLU A 151 -6.86 -11.24 -5.50
N ILE A 152 -6.03 -10.46 -4.81
CA ILE A 152 -5.32 -10.91 -3.59
C ILE A 152 -6.31 -11.21 -2.46
N ALA A 153 -7.28 -10.32 -2.21
CA ALA A 153 -8.31 -10.51 -1.21
C ALA A 153 -9.14 -11.79 -1.45
N SER A 154 -9.37 -12.17 -2.71
CA SER A 154 -10.09 -13.40 -3.04
C SER A 154 -9.37 -14.69 -2.61
N LYS A 155 -8.06 -14.62 -2.34
CA LYS A 155 -7.22 -15.73 -1.89
C LYS A 155 -7.15 -15.87 -0.37
N ILE A 156 -7.21 -14.76 0.35
CA ILE A 156 -7.01 -14.64 1.81
C ILE A 156 -8.36 -14.86 2.53
N LYS A 157 -9.04 -15.98 2.25
CA LYS A 157 -10.36 -16.26 2.83
C LYS A 157 -10.28 -16.66 4.29
#